data_AF-A0A1A8RRP9-F1
#
_entry.id   AF-A0A1A8RRP9-F1
#
_cell.length_a   1.000
_cell.length_b   1.000
_cell.length_c   1.000
_cell.angle_alpha   90.00
_cell.angle_beta   90.00
_cell.angle_gamma   90.00
#
_symmetry.space_group_name_H-M   'P 1'
#
loop_
_entity.id
_entity.type
_entity.pdbx_description
1 polymer ?
#
loop_
_entity_poly.entity_id
_entity_poly.type
_entity_poly.pdbx_seq_one_letter_code
_entity_poly.pdbx_strand_id
1 'polypeptide(L)' 'DILRKFNPDIKGVSKGIGKRQTGFNMAVSGAKMAEIPQQIHNLIITMKNDSTVNFQNDWKLVTLFIGGNHLCQY' A
#
# COMPACT_ATOMS: atom_id res chain seq x y z
N ASP A 1 4.64 15.79 1.39
CA ASP A 1 3.36 15.21 1.85
C ASP A 1 3.12 15.61 3.30
N ILE A 2 1.88 15.95 3.65
CA ILE A 2 1.46 16.48 4.95
C ILE A 2 1.68 15.46 6.08
N LEU A 3 1.53 14.16 5.80
CA LEU A 3 1.75 13.11 6.78
C LEU A 3 3.20 13.10 7.29
N ARG A 4 4.18 13.27 6.40
CA ARG A 4 5.61 13.36 6.76
C ARG A 4 5.98 14.64 7.51
N LYS A 5 5.17 15.70 7.42
CA LYS A 5 5.38 16.94 8.19
C LYS A 5 5.10 16.71 9.68
N PHE A 6 4.08 15.90 9.98
CA PHE A 6 3.65 15.62 11.36
C PHE A 6 4.19 14.28 11.91
N ASN A 7 4.66 13.38 11.05
CA ASN A 7 5.39 12.17 11.42
C ASN A 7 6.51 11.90 10.40
N PRO A 8 7.73 12.44 10.64
CA PRO A 8 8.87 12.23 9.74
C PRO A 8 9.28 10.76 9.60
N ASP A 9 9.01 9.93 10.62
CA ASP A 9 9.39 8.52 10.70
C ASP A 9 8.32 7.56 10.16
N ILE A 10 7.28 8.09 9.51
CA ILE A 10 6.20 7.30 8.92
C ILE A 10 6.76 6.19 8.00
N LYS A 11 6.28 4.97 8.23
CA LYS A 11 6.72 3.78 7.50
C LYS A 11 5.83 3.52 6.28
N GLY A 12 6.35 2.73 5.34
CA GLY A 12 5.57 2.26 4.18
C GLY A 12 5.50 3.21 2.97
N VAL A 13 6.17 4.37 3.01
CA VAL A 13 6.17 5.33 1.89
C VAL A 13 6.92 4.76 0.68
N SER A 14 6.33 4.85 -0.52
CA SER A 14 7.01 4.54 -1.78
C SER A 14 8.09 5.58 -2.09
N LYS A 15 9.32 5.12 -2.37
CA LYS A 15 10.47 5.99 -2.68
C LYS A 15 10.97 5.84 -4.12
N GLY A 16 10.58 4.76 -4.81
CA GLY A 16 11.03 4.46 -6.16
C GLY A 16 9.93 4.58 -7.21
N ILE A 17 10.25 4.07 -8.40
CA ILE A 17 9.39 4.13 -9.59
C ILE A 17 9.03 2.71 -10.02
N GLY A 18 7.79 2.51 -10.44
CA GLY A 18 7.27 1.21 -10.85
C GLY A 18 7.32 0.21 -9.70
N LYS A 19 7.98 -0.93 -9.91
CA LYS A 19 8.08 -2.02 -8.91
C LYS A 19 9.26 -1.87 -7.94
N ARG A 20 10.06 -0.80 -8.04
CA ARG A 20 11.23 -0.59 -7.18
C ARG A 20 10.83 0.28 -5.98
N GLN A 21 11.28 -0.11 -4.78
CA GLN A 21 11.09 0.66 -3.54
C GLN A 21 9.63 1.14 -3.33
N THR A 22 8.68 0.21 -3.44
CA THR A 22 7.25 0.49 -3.33
C THR A 22 6.78 0.76 -1.90
N GLY A 23 7.58 0.40 -0.88
CA GLY A 23 7.15 0.46 0.51
C GLY A 23 5.96 -0.47 0.74
N PHE A 24 4.88 0.04 1.31
CA PHE A 24 3.63 -0.70 1.53
C PHE A 24 2.58 -0.45 0.44
N ASN A 25 2.97 0.14 -0.69
CA ASN A 25 2.08 0.26 -1.84
C ASN A 25 1.97 -1.07 -2.58
N MET A 26 0.77 -1.65 -2.58
CA MET A 26 0.43 -2.92 -3.27
C MET A 26 -0.36 -2.69 -4.57
N ALA A 27 -0.51 -1.44 -5.01
CA ALA A 27 -1.23 -1.14 -6.24
C ALA A 27 -0.48 -1.67 -7.47
N VAL A 28 -1.23 -2.28 -8.39
CA VAL A 28 -0.73 -2.79 -9.66
C VAL A 28 -1.42 -2.04 -10.80
N SER A 29 -0.63 -1.55 -11.76
CA SER A 29 -1.18 -0.92 -12.95
C SER A 29 -2.07 -1.89 -13.71
N GLY A 30 -3.27 -1.44 -14.09
CA GLY A 30 -4.26 -2.28 -14.78
C GLY A 30 -5.14 -3.13 -13.84
N ALA A 31 -4.84 -3.19 -12.54
CA ALA A 31 -5.62 -4.01 -11.63
C ALA A 31 -7.08 -3.56 -11.52
N LYS A 32 -7.98 -4.53 -11.45
CA LYS A 32 -9.43 -4.35 -11.30
C LYS A 32 -9.84 -4.54 -9.83
N MET A 33 -11.08 -4.13 -9.50
CA MET A 33 -11.59 -4.29 -8.12
C MET A 33 -11.54 -5.73 -7.60
N ALA A 34 -11.71 -6.73 -8.46
CA ALA A 34 -11.63 -8.14 -8.09
C ALA A 34 -10.26 -8.56 -7.52
N GLU A 35 -9.20 -7.80 -7.80
CA GLU A 35 -7.83 -8.09 -7.33
C GLU A 35 -7.49 -7.40 -6.00
N ILE A 36 -8.35 -6.50 -5.50
CA ILE A 36 -8.15 -5.79 -4.22
C ILE A 36 -7.94 -6.75 -3.04
N PRO A 37 -8.72 -7.85 -2.88
CA PRO A 37 -8.50 -8.78 -1.78
C PRO A 37 -7.07 -9.35 -1.76
N GLN A 38 -6.50 -9.66 -2.93
CA GLN A 38 -5.12 -10.14 -3.02
C GLN A 38 -4.12 -9.03 -2.65
N GLN A 39 -4.35 -7.78 -3.07
CA GLN A 39 -3.49 -6.65 -2.69
C GLN A 39 -3.50 -6.42 -1.18
N ILE A 40 -4.66 -6.52 -0.53
CA ILE A 40 -4.80 -6.39 0.93
C ILE A 40 -4.08 -7.54 1.64
N HIS A 41 -4.24 -8.78 1.18
CA HIS A 41 -3.54 -9.92 1.75
C HIS A 41 -2.02 -9.77 1.66
N ASN A 42 -1.51 -9.31 0.51
CA ASN A 42 -0.10 -9.03 0.31
C ASN A 42 0.40 -7.90 1.23
N LEU A 43 -0.40 -6.85 1.43
CA LEU A 43 -0.09 -5.76 2.36
C LEU A 43 0.06 -6.29 3.80
N ILE A 44 -0.88 -7.13 4.25
CA ILE A 44 -0.84 -7.72 5.59
C ILE A 44 0.41 -8.58 5.79
N ILE A 45 0.71 -9.47 4.83
CA ILE A 45 1.91 -10.32 4.88
C ILE A 45 3.17 -9.44 4.93
N THR A 46 3.24 -8.43 4.06
CA THR A 46 4.40 -7.53 3.98
C THR A 46 4.62 -6.80 5.30
N MET A 47 3.56 -6.24 5.91
CA MET A 47 3.68 -5.55 7.20
C MET A 47 4.02 -6.50 8.35
N LYS A 48 3.52 -7.74 8.35
CA LYS A 48 3.87 -8.75 9.37
C LYS A 48 5.33 -9.19 9.29
N ASN A 49 5.89 -9.19 8.08
CA ASN A 49 7.28 -9.61 7.83
C ASN A 49 8.29 -8.45 7.94
N ASP A 50 7.83 -7.20 8.03
CA ASP A 50 8.69 -6.03 8.20
C ASP A 50 9.03 -5.82 9.68
N SER A 51 10.29 -6.01 10.06
CA SER A 51 10.76 -5.87 11.44
C SER A 51 10.70 -4.43 11.97
N THR A 52 10.50 -3.44 11.10
CA THR A 52 10.34 -2.03 11.49
C THR A 52 8.91 -1.65 11.87
N VAL A 53 7.97 -2.59 11.75
CA VAL A 53 6.54 -2.40 12.06
C VAL A 53 6.13 -3.31 13.21
N ASN A 54 5.56 -2.74 14.26
CA ASN A 54 4.78 -3.50 15.22
C ASN A 54 3.37 -3.72 14.66
N PHE A 55 3.16 -4.87 14.04
CA PHE A 55 1.88 -5.17 13.39
C PHE A 55 0.68 -5.10 14.33
N GLN A 56 0.86 -5.41 15.62
CA GLN A 56 -0.25 -5.41 16.58
C GLN A 56 -0.51 -4.03 17.19
N ASN A 57 0.54 -3.26 17.47
CA ASN A 57 0.42 -2.05 18.30
C ASN A 57 0.53 -0.74 17.52
N ASP A 58 1.16 -0.73 16.35
CA ASP A 58 1.29 0.50 15.58
C ASP A 58 -0.06 0.92 14.99
N TRP A 59 -0.38 2.21 15.06
CA TRP A 59 -1.53 2.73 14.33
C TRP A 59 -1.28 2.71 12.83
N LYS A 60 -2.30 2.33 12.04
CA LYS A 60 -2.20 2.10 10.60
C LYS A 60 -3.24 2.95 9.89
N LEU A 61 -2.79 3.82 8.99
CA LEU A 61 -3.65 4.50 8.02
C LEU A 61 -3.57 3.74 6.69
N VAL A 62 -4.70 3.16 6.26
CA VAL A 62 -4.79 2.41 5.00
C VAL A 62 -5.58 3.22 3.99
N THR A 63 -4.99 3.50 2.83
CA THR A 63 -5.66 4.18 1.72
C THR A 63 -5.98 3.16 0.62
N LEU A 64 -7.26 3.00 0.29
CA LEU A 64 -7.69 2.20 -0.85
C LEU A 64 -7.91 3.10 -2.06
N PHE A 65 -7.20 2.84 -3.16
CA PHE A 65 -7.36 3.58 -4.41
C PHE A 65 -7.91 2.66 -5.50
N ILE A 66 -9.10 3.00 -6.02
CA ILE A 66 -9.75 2.28 -7.11
C ILE A 66 -9.71 3.17 -8.35
N GLY A 67 -8.99 2.72 -9.38
CA GLY A 67 -8.86 3.44 -10.65
C GLY A 67 -9.91 3.03 -11.69
N GLY A 68 -9.88 3.74 -12.83
CA GLY A 68 -10.82 3.52 -13.94
C GLY A 68 -10.76 2.15 -14.62
N ASN A 69 -9.72 1.34 -14.39
CA ASN A 69 -9.58 0.00 -14.97
C ASN A 69 -10.77 -0.92 -14.66
N HIS A 70 -11.46 -0.67 -13.55
CA HIS A 70 -12.66 -1.44 -13.22
C HIS A 70 -13.84 -1.16 -14.15
N LEU A 71 -13.92 0.06 -14.70
CA LEU A 71 -14.94 0.49 -15.65
C LEU A 71 -14.62 0.02 -17.08
N CYS A 72 -13.36 -0.29 -17.38
CA CYS A 72 -12.92 -0.88 -18.64
C CYS A 72 -13.26 -2.38 -18.66
N GLN A 73 -14.54 -2.68 -18.92
CA GLN A 73 -15.06 -4.04 -19.15
C GLN A 73 -15.54 -4.25 -20.59
N TYR A 74 -15.23 -3.32 -21.49
CA TYR A 74 -15.60 -3.39 -22.90
C TYR A 74 -14.43 -2.91 -23.76
#